data_AF-A0A2M7SSD0-F1
#
_entry.id   AF-A0A2M7SSD0-F1
#
_cell.length_a   1.000
_cell.length_b   1.000
_cell.length_c   1.000
_cell.angle_alpha   90.00
_cell.angle_beta   90.00
_cell.angle_gamma   90.00
#
_symmetry.space_group_name_H-M   'P 1'
#
loop_
_entity.id
_entity.type
_entity.pdbx_description
1 polymer ?
#
loop_
_entity_poly.entity_id
_entity_poly.type
_entity_poly.pdbx_seq_one_letter_code
_entity_poly.pdbx_strand_id
1 'polypeptide(L)' 'MGRKVHPIGFRLSVTQDWQGRWFAEGAQYREYLRQDFAIRDLIR' A
#
# COMPACT_ATOMS: atom_id res chain seq x y z
N MET A 1 14.35 -9.71 23.94
CA MET A 1 13.60 -8.60 23.32
C MET A 1 12.86 -9.12 22.10
N GLY A 2 11.53 -9.11 22.11
CA GLY A 2 10.71 -9.72 21.05
C GLY A 2 10.54 -8.82 19.83
N ARG A 3 10.68 -9.38 18.63
CA ARG A 3 10.36 -8.69 17.36
C ARG A 3 8.84 -8.58 17.23
N LYS A 4 8.30 -7.36 17.28
CA LYS A 4 6.86 -7.10 17.07
C LYS A 4 6.60 -6.79 15.60
N VAL A 5 5.48 -7.30 15.09
CA VAL A 5 5.00 -7.04 13.72
C VAL A 5 4.25 -5.71 13.69
N HIS A 6 4.28 -5.02 12.55
CA HIS A 6 3.51 -3.79 12.35
C HIS A 6 2.00 -4.08 12.39
N PRO A 7 1.22 -3.45 13.29
CA PRO A 7 -0.17 -3.85 13.55
C PRO A 7 -1.13 -3.57 12.39
N ILE A 8 -0.85 -2.56 11.56
CA ILE A 8 -1.65 -2.24 10.37
C ILE A 8 -1.50 -3.37 9.34
N GLY A 9 -0.25 -3.76 9.05
CA GLY A 9 0.03 -4.84 8.10
C GLY A 9 -0.52 -6.18 8.57
N PHE A 10 -0.44 -6.44 9.88
CA PHE A 10 -1.01 -7.64 10.49
C PHE A 10 -2.54 -7.74 10.36
N ARG A 11 -3.24 -6.62 10.17
CA ARG A 11 -4.71 -6.54 10.13
C ARG A 11 -5.30 -6.28 8.73
N LEU A 12 -4.43 -6.16 7.71
CA LEU A 12 -4.86 -5.95 6.33
C LEU A 12 -5.79 -7.08 5.88
N SER A 13 -6.88 -6.71 5.20
CA SER A 13 -7.96 -7.60 4.72
C SER A 13 -8.78 -8.31 5.82
N VAL A 14 -8.49 -8.11 7.11
CA VAL A 14 -9.28 -8.68 8.23
C VAL A 14 -10.12 -7.61 8.90
N THR A 15 -9.46 -6.56 9.40
CA THR A 15 -10.12 -5.42 10.06
C THR A 15 -9.73 -4.07 9.46
N GLN A 16 -8.65 -4.03 8.67
CA GLN A 16 -8.20 -2.84 7.96
C GLN A 16 -8.15 -3.09 6.45
N ASP A 17 -8.61 -2.09 5.71
CA ASP A 17 -8.64 -2.10 4.26
C ASP A 17 -7.36 -1.55 3.64
N TRP A 18 -7.17 -1.88 2.37
CA TRP A 18 -6.13 -1.28 1.53
C TRP A 18 -6.40 0.20 1.32
N GLN A 19 -5.39 1.04 1.53
CA GLN A 19 -5.47 2.48 1.27
C GLN A 19 -5.50 2.82 -0.22
N GLY A 20 -4.96 1.95 -1.08
CA GLY A 20 -5.07 2.04 -2.54
C GLY A 20 -5.81 0.82 -3.06
N ARG A 21 -6.98 1.02 -3.68
CA ARG A 21 -7.80 -0.03 -4.29
C ARG A 21 -7.83 0.15 -5.80
N TRP A 22 -6.91 -0.51 -6.49
CA TRP A 22 -6.83 -0.54 -7.94
C TRP A 22 -6.14 -1.84 -8.38
N PHE A 23 -6.25 -2.18 -9.66
CA PHE A 23 -5.66 -3.39 -10.24
C PHE A 23 -4.85 -3.02 -11.49
N ALA A 24 -3.72 -3.69 -11.69
CA ALA A 24 -2.89 -3.56 -12.88
C ALA A 24 -2.01 -4.79 -13.05
N GLU A 25 -1.64 -5.09 -14.30
CA GLU A 25 -0.87 -6.28 -14.64
C GLU A 25 0.52 -5.91 -15.18
N GLY A 26 1.50 -6.80 -14.95
CA GLY A 26 2.84 -6.71 -15.51
C GLY A 26 3.53 -5.36 -15.28
N ALA A 27 3.99 -4.74 -16.37
CA ALA A 27 4.74 -3.48 -16.32
C ALA A 27 3.91 -2.29 -15.81
N GLN A 28 2.58 -2.33 -15.98
CA GLN A 28 1.69 -1.25 -15.57
C GLN A 28 1.60 -1.12 -14.05
N TYR A 29 1.67 -2.24 -13.32
CA TYR A 29 1.67 -2.23 -11.86
C TYR A 29 2.81 -1.38 -11.29
N ARG A 30 4.02 -1.54 -11.82
CA ARG A 30 5.19 -0.79 -11.36
C ARG A 30 5.04 0.71 -11.62
N GLU A 31 4.49 1.07 -12.77
CA GLU A 31 4.29 2.47 -13.14
C GLU A 31 3.22 3.13 -12.28
N TYR A 32 2.07 2.49 -12.10
CA TYR A 32 0.98 3.02 -11.30
C TYR A 32 1.34 3.11 -9.82
N LEU A 33 2.08 2.13 -9.29
CA LEU A 33 2.56 2.20 -7.91
C LEU A 33 3.49 3.41 -7.69
N ARG A 34 4.38 3.70 -8.64
CA ARG A 34 5.27 4.86 -8.58
C ARG A 34 4.49 6.17 -8.62
N GLN A 35 3.48 6.27 -9.49
CA GLN A 35 2.62 7.44 -9.59
C GLN A 35 1.79 7.63 -8.30
N ASP A 36 1.25 6.55 -7.72
CA ASP A 36 0.49 6.59 -6.46
C ASP A 36 1.35 7.15 -5.31
N PHE A 37 2.61 6.73 -5.19
CA PHE A 37 3.53 7.33 -4.21
C PHE A 37 3.78 8.81 -4.46
N ALA A 38 3.99 9.23 -5.70
CA ALA A 38 4.22 10.64 -6.05
C ALA A 38 3.01 11.52 -5.74
N ILE A 39 1.79 11.05 -6.03
CA ILE A 39 0.54 11.76 -5.73
C ILE A 39 0.35 11.91 -4.21
N ARG A 40 0.63 10.85 -3.43
CA ARG A 40 0.51 10.89 -1.96
C ARG A 40 1.50 11.83 -1.31
N ASP A 41 2.71 11.93 -1.86
CA ASP A 41 3.71 12.88 -1.37
C ASP A 41 3.33 14.32 -1.71
N LEU A 42 2.76 14.57 -2.89
CA LEU A 42 2.30 15.90 -3.31
C LEU A 42 1.14 16.44 -2.46
N ILE A 43 0.23 15.57 -2.01
CA ILE A 43 -0.95 15.95 -1.22
C ILE A 43 -0.61 16.13 0.27
N ARG A 44 0.60 15.74 0.69
CA ARG A 44 1.02 15.73 2.09
C ARG A 44 1.16 17.12 2.71
#